data_AF-B7J7E0-F1
#
_entry.id   AF-B7J7E0-F1
#
_cell.length_a   1.000
_cell.length_b   1.000
_cell.length_c   1.000
_cell.angle_alpha   90.00
_cell.angle_beta   90.00
_cell.angle_gamma   90.00
#
_symmetry.space_group_name_H-M   'P 1'
#
loop_
_entity.id
_entity.type
_entity.pdbx_description
1 polymer ?
#
loop_
_entity_poly.entity_id
_entity_poly.type
_entity_poly.pdbx_seq_one_letter_code
_entity_poly.pdbx_strand_id
1 'polypeptide(L)'
;MIPASIAQAYERWGRMGRICSRPSIWAINRDGIRGRNDMAGHSAGRKCGIQAGAYFAMLGALVMALAVIAGAAGDHLVAGRVGDRALHIYDIANRFQIYHGLGLLLIGVLIRQYGRRRLLCAAGLLMALGVLLFCGGLYLLVLTGYSFWAFFAPMGGTALIFSWLLLALGIWRASKTQGNGDADCNG
;
A
#
# COMPACT_ATOMS: atom_id res chain seq x y z
N MET A 1 45.19 -14.93 -14.84
CA MET A 1 45.97 -15.00 -13.59
C MET A 1 45.22 -14.19 -12.54
N ILE A 2 44.49 -14.87 -11.66
CA ILE A 2 43.77 -14.26 -10.53
C ILE A 2 44.67 -14.47 -9.29
N PRO A 3 44.95 -13.42 -8.49
CA PRO A 3 45.90 -13.53 -7.39
C PRO A 3 45.44 -14.51 -6.30
N ALA A 4 46.40 -15.27 -5.76
CA ALA A 4 46.20 -16.37 -4.80
C ALA A 4 45.53 -15.98 -3.47
N SER A 5 45.30 -14.69 -3.21
CA SER A 5 44.65 -14.20 -1.98
C SER A 5 43.13 -14.41 -1.95
N ILE A 6 42.46 -14.53 -3.11
CA ILE A 6 41.00 -14.68 -3.18
C ILE A 6 40.57 -16.14 -2.95
N ALA A 7 41.40 -17.12 -3.34
CA ALA A 7 41.12 -18.54 -3.13
C ALA A 7 41.12 -18.93 -1.64
N GLN A 8 41.99 -18.31 -0.83
CA GLN A 8 42.05 -18.57 0.61
C GLN A 8 40.83 -18.01 1.39
N ALA A 9 40.16 -16.99 0.87
CA ALA A 9 38.97 -16.43 1.50
C ALA A 9 37.75 -17.36 1.37
N TYR A 10 37.62 -18.09 0.26
CA TYR A 10 36.53 -19.05 0.03
C TYR A 10 36.68 -20.33 0.85
N GLU A 11 37.89 -20.87 0.98
CA GLU A 11 38.12 -22.08 1.80
C GLU A 11 37.88 -21.85 3.30
N ARG A 12 38.02 -20.61 3.77
CA ARG A 12 37.80 -20.25 5.17
C ARG A 12 36.30 -20.18 5.52
N TRP A 13 35.46 -19.74 4.59
CA TRP A 13 34.00 -19.73 4.76
C TRP A 13 33.37 -21.14 4.67
N GLY A 14 33.94 -22.06 3.89
CA GLY A 14 33.45 -23.45 3.79
C GLY A 14 33.66 -24.31 5.05
N ARG A 15 34.52 -23.87 5.98
CA ARG A 15 34.88 -24.61 7.21
C ARG A 15 34.12 -24.18 8.47
N MET A 16 33.43 -23.04 8.44
CA MET A 16 32.61 -22.56 9.56
C MET A 16 31.17 -23.11 9.55
N GLY A 17 30.77 -23.85 8.51
CA GLY A 17 29.41 -24.42 8.35
C GLY A 17 29.21 -25.84 8.89
N ARG A 18 30.12 -26.39 9.71
CA ARG A 18 30.00 -27.77 10.23
C ARG A 18 30.31 -27.90 11.71
N ILE A 19 29.47 -27.31 12.57
CA ILE A 19 29.28 -27.80 13.93
C ILE A 19 27.79 -27.70 14.28
N CYS A 20 27.03 -28.72 13.93
CA CYS A 20 25.94 -29.21 14.77
C CYS A 20 25.62 -30.66 14.38
N SER A 21 26.49 -31.56 14.83
CA SER A 21 26.20 -32.99 14.86
C SER A 21 25.18 -33.23 15.98
N ARG A 22 23.92 -33.54 15.68
CA ARG A 22 23.07 -34.34 16.59
C ARG A 22 22.20 -35.30 15.80
N PRO A 23 22.50 -36.61 15.82
CA PRO A 23 21.50 -37.62 15.57
C PRO A 23 20.77 -37.87 16.90
N SER A 24 19.47 -37.64 16.94
CA SER A 24 18.61 -38.29 17.94
C SER A 24 17.19 -38.32 17.41
N ILE A 25 16.83 -39.47 16.84
CA ILE A 25 15.54 -39.76 16.23
C ILE A 25 14.40 -39.93 17.27
N TRP A 26 14.59 -39.54 18.53
CA TRP A 26 13.59 -39.65 19.60
C TRP A 26 13.71 -38.55 20.66
N ALA A 27 13.62 -37.28 20.24
CA ALA A 27 13.24 -36.19 21.14
C ALA A 27 11.80 -35.77 20.82
N ILE A 28 10.83 -36.62 21.15
CA ILE A 28 9.43 -36.17 21.30
C ILE A 28 9.39 -35.34 22.58
N ASN A 29 9.85 -34.10 22.44
CA ASN A 29 9.70 -33.09 23.46
C ASN A 29 8.25 -32.60 23.39
N ARG A 30 7.51 -32.68 24.51
CA ARG A 30 6.12 -32.20 24.61
C ARG A 30 6.03 -30.68 24.37
N ASP A 31 7.16 -29.99 24.39
CA ASP A 31 7.31 -28.57 24.07
C ASP A 31 7.22 -28.27 22.56
N GLY A 32 7.43 -29.28 21.71
CA GLY A 32 7.44 -29.14 20.24
C GLY A 32 6.05 -29.01 19.60
N ILE A 33 4.98 -29.28 20.34
CA ILE A 33 3.59 -29.06 19.88
C ILE A 33 3.22 -27.57 20.02
N ARG A 34 3.69 -26.89 21.07
CA ARG A 34 3.44 -25.47 21.28
C ARG A 34 4.11 -24.62 20.20
N GLY A 35 5.41 -24.83 19.95
CA GLY A 35 6.14 -24.07 18.92
C GLY A 35 5.66 -24.27 17.47
N ARG A 36 5.01 -25.40 17.14
CA ARG A 36 4.50 -25.66 15.77
C ARG A 36 3.21 -24.90 15.49
N ASN A 37 2.33 -24.78 16.49
CA ASN A 37 1.07 -24.03 16.38
C ASN A 37 1.32 -22.53 16.27
N ASP A 38 2.35 -22.03 16.97
CA ASP A 38 2.73 -20.61 16.98
C ASP A 38 3.28 -20.17 15.60
N MET A 39 4.00 -21.05 14.89
CA MET A 39 4.53 -20.78 13.55
C MET A 39 3.45 -20.77 12.45
N ALA A 40 2.44 -21.64 12.56
CA ALA A 40 1.31 -21.69 11.63
C ALA A 40 0.45 -20.41 11.71
N GLY A 41 0.20 -19.90 12.92
CA GLY A 41 -0.52 -18.65 13.14
C GLY A 41 0.18 -17.42 12.55
N HIS A 42 1.51 -17.32 12.74
CA HIS A 42 2.30 -16.22 12.15
C HIS A 42 2.33 -16.26 10.61
N SER A 43 2.35 -17.46 10.01
CA SER A 43 2.36 -17.61 8.55
C SER A 43 1.00 -17.26 7.91
N ALA A 44 -0.11 -17.65 8.55
CA ALA A 44 -1.45 -17.28 8.08
C ALA A 44 -1.72 -15.76 8.21
N GLY A 45 -1.29 -15.13 9.31
CA GLY A 45 -1.41 -13.68 9.52
C GLY A 45 -0.64 -12.85 8.49
N ARG A 46 0.58 -13.27 8.12
CA ARG A 46 1.39 -12.61 7.08
C ARG A 46 0.73 -12.67 5.69
N LYS A 47 0.15 -13.82 5.31
CA LYS A 47 -0.55 -13.97 4.01
C LYS A 47 -1.73 -13.00 3.87
N CYS A 48 -2.51 -12.83 4.93
CA CYS A 48 -3.68 -11.94 4.93
C CYS A 48 -3.29 -10.44 4.77
N GLY A 49 -2.14 -10.02 5.31
CA GLY A 49 -1.62 -8.66 5.11
C GLY A 49 -1.08 -8.40 3.70
N ILE A 50 -0.40 -9.39 3.12
CA ILE A 50 0.14 -9.29 1.76
C ILE A 50 -1.00 -9.15 0.73
N GLN A 51 -2.07 -9.92 0.87
CA GLN A 51 -3.24 -9.84 -0.01
C GLN A 51 -3.95 -8.49 0.09
N ALA A 52 -4.14 -7.98 1.32
CA ALA A 52 -4.80 -6.68 1.52
C ALA A 52 -3.99 -5.52 0.90
N GLY A 53 -2.67 -5.51 1.07
CA GLY A 53 -1.82 -4.46 0.48
C GLY A 53 -1.77 -4.53 -1.05
N ALA A 54 -1.74 -5.73 -1.62
CA ALA A 54 -1.77 -5.92 -3.08
C ALA A 54 -3.07 -5.38 -3.71
N TYR A 55 -4.21 -5.56 -3.02
CA TYR A 55 -5.50 -5.05 -3.48
C TYR A 55 -5.52 -3.52 -3.63
N PHE A 56 -5.07 -2.78 -2.62
CA PHE A 56 -5.04 -1.32 -2.69
C PHE A 56 -4.03 -0.80 -3.73
N ALA A 57 -2.88 -1.47 -3.87
CA ALA A 57 -1.92 -1.13 -4.92
C ALA A 57 -2.51 -1.35 -6.32
N MET A 58 -3.21 -2.47 -6.54
CA MET A 58 -3.91 -2.73 -7.79
C MET A 58 -4.96 -1.66 -8.10
N LEU A 59 -5.78 -1.28 -7.11
CA LEU A 59 -6.75 -0.20 -7.27
C LEU A 59 -6.07 1.13 -7.61
N GLY A 60 -4.98 1.47 -6.93
CA GLY A 60 -4.19 2.67 -7.25
C GLY A 60 -3.66 2.68 -8.67
N ALA A 61 -3.15 1.54 -9.16
CA ALA A 61 -2.70 1.42 -10.55
C ALA A 61 -3.84 1.61 -11.56
N LEU A 62 -5.02 1.04 -11.29
CA LEU A 62 -6.20 1.23 -12.15
C LEU A 62 -6.67 2.68 -12.15
N VAL A 63 -6.72 3.33 -10.98
CA VAL A 63 -7.07 4.75 -10.85
C VAL A 63 -6.09 5.63 -11.63
N MET A 64 -4.79 5.33 -11.56
CA MET A 64 -3.76 6.05 -12.32
C MET A 64 -3.90 5.86 -13.82
N ALA A 65 -4.15 4.63 -14.28
CA ALA A 65 -4.39 4.35 -15.69
C ALA A 65 -5.61 5.14 -16.22
N LEU A 66 -6.70 5.16 -15.46
CA LEU A 66 -7.88 5.97 -15.78
C LEU A 66 -7.58 7.47 -15.79
N ALA A 67 -6.72 7.96 -14.89
CA ALA A 67 -6.33 9.36 -14.85
C ALA A 67 -5.48 9.75 -16.08
N VAL A 68 -4.60 8.87 -16.55
CA VAL A 68 -3.84 9.09 -17.79
C VAL A 68 -4.78 9.16 -19.00
N ILE A 69 -5.75 8.25 -19.08
CA ILE A 69 -6.79 8.26 -20.13
C ILE A 69 -7.61 9.56 -20.07
N ALA A 70 -8.05 9.95 -18.87
CA ALA A 70 -8.82 11.18 -18.68
C ALA A 70 -7.99 12.42 -19.04
N GLY A 71 -6.72 12.50 -18.64
CA GLY A 71 -5.83 13.59 -19.02
C GLY A 71 -5.69 13.74 -20.53
N ALA A 72 -5.43 12.64 -21.25
CA ALA A 72 -5.38 12.67 -22.70
C ALA A 72 -6.72 13.05 -23.35
N ALA A 73 -7.84 12.57 -22.79
CA ALA A 73 -9.17 12.95 -23.26
C ALA A 73 -9.48 14.44 -22.99
N GLY A 74 -8.97 15.01 -21.90
CA GLY A 74 -9.08 16.43 -21.56
C GLY A 74 -8.62 17.32 -22.71
N ASP A 75 -7.39 17.12 -23.15
CA ASP A 75 -6.76 17.93 -24.19
C ASP A 75 -7.33 17.66 -25.59
N HIS A 76 -7.60 16.40 -25.92
CA HIS A 76 -8.00 16.02 -27.28
C HIS A 76 -9.51 16.03 -27.54
N LEU A 77 -10.33 15.74 -26.54
CA LEU A 77 -11.78 15.50 -26.71
C LEU A 77 -12.66 16.51 -25.96
N VAL A 78 -12.17 17.08 -24.85
CA VAL A 78 -12.98 17.91 -23.95
C VAL A 78 -12.69 19.41 -24.15
N ALA A 79 -11.43 19.81 -24.31
CA ALA A 79 -11.02 21.21 -24.37
C ALA A 79 -11.75 22.06 -25.42
N GLY A 80 -12.08 21.49 -26.59
CA GLY A 80 -12.82 22.18 -27.65
C GLY A 80 -14.34 22.11 -27.54
N ARG A 81 -14.90 21.43 -26.53
CA ARG A 81 -16.35 21.17 -26.40
C ARG A 81 -17.00 21.83 -25.18
N VAL A 82 -16.20 22.27 -24.20
CA VAL A 82 -16.68 22.90 -22.97
C VAL A 82 -16.00 24.26 -22.79
N GLY A 83 -16.63 25.18 -22.05
CA GLY A 83 -16.01 26.47 -21.74
C GLY A 83 -14.85 26.36 -20.75
N ASP A 84 -13.97 27.36 -20.73
CA ASP A 84 -12.73 27.39 -19.92
C ASP A 84 -12.94 27.05 -18.45
N ARG A 85 -14.03 27.54 -17.85
CA ARG A 85 -14.37 27.24 -16.44
C ARG A 85 -14.65 25.75 -16.21
N ALA A 86 -15.34 25.10 -17.15
CA ALA A 86 -15.66 23.68 -17.04
C ALA A 86 -14.42 22.82 -17.33
N LEU A 87 -13.57 23.24 -18.28
CA LEU A 87 -12.28 22.61 -18.52
C LEU A 87 -11.36 22.68 -17.29
N HIS A 88 -11.32 23.83 -16.62
CA HIS A 88 -10.57 23.96 -15.38
C HIS A 88 -11.07 23.02 -14.27
N ILE A 89 -12.39 22.80 -14.16
CA ILE A 89 -12.96 21.82 -13.22
C ILE A 89 -12.55 20.39 -13.59
N TYR A 90 -12.55 20.06 -14.88
CA TYR A 90 -12.08 18.78 -15.39
C TYR A 90 -10.62 18.51 -15.02
N ASP A 91 -9.76 19.52 -15.18
CA ASP A 91 -8.35 19.44 -14.82
C ASP A 91 -8.13 19.28 -13.32
N ILE A 92 -8.93 19.96 -12.48
CA ILE A 92 -8.93 19.74 -11.04
C ILE A 92 -9.26 18.28 -10.72
N ALA A 93 -10.30 17.72 -11.33
CA ALA A 93 -10.69 16.33 -11.12
C ALA A 93 -9.54 15.37 -11.49
N ASN A 94 -8.89 15.60 -12.63
CA ASN A 94 -7.77 14.79 -13.10
C ASN A 94 -6.54 14.86 -12.20
N ARG A 95 -6.14 16.06 -11.80
CA ARG A 95 -5.02 16.25 -10.87
C ARG A 95 -5.26 15.54 -9.55
N PHE A 96 -6.46 15.66 -9.00
CA PHE A 96 -6.81 14.97 -7.77
C PHE A 96 -6.84 13.44 -7.95
N GLN A 97 -7.36 12.93 -9.07
CA GLN A 97 -7.33 11.50 -9.35
C GLN A 97 -5.90 10.94 -9.38
N ILE A 98 -4.95 11.66 -10.00
CA ILE A 98 -3.52 11.30 -10.01
C ILE A 98 -2.96 11.24 -8.58
N TYR A 99 -3.09 12.33 -7.81
CA TYR A 99 -2.50 12.40 -6.47
C TYR A 99 -3.01 11.31 -5.54
N HIS A 100 -4.31 11.01 -5.60
CA HIS A 100 -4.94 10.06 -4.71
C HIS A 100 -4.81 8.61 -5.24
N GLY A 101 -4.64 8.42 -6.56
CA GLY A 101 -4.19 7.17 -7.15
C GLY A 101 -2.78 6.78 -6.69
N LEU A 102 -1.85 7.74 -6.66
CA LEU A 102 -0.53 7.55 -6.03
C LEU A 102 -0.65 7.27 -4.53
N GLY A 103 -1.56 7.96 -3.84
CA GLY A 103 -1.89 7.68 -2.43
C GLY A 103 -2.32 6.23 -2.19
N LEU A 104 -3.18 5.67 -3.05
CA LEU A 104 -3.61 4.26 -2.99
C LEU A 104 -2.44 3.28 -3.19
N LEU A 105 -1.56 3.55 -4.16
CA LEU A 105 -0.34 2.77 -4.36
C LEU A 105 0.54 2.77 -3.10
N LEU A 106 0.76 3.96 -2.53
CA LEU A 106 1.53 4.13 -1.29
C LEU A 106 0.91 3.36 -0.12
N ILE A 107 -0.41 3.45 0.08
CA ILE A 107 -1.12 2.69 1.12
C ILE A 107 -0.94 1.18 0.94
N GLY A 108 -1.04 0.69 -0.30
CA GLY A 108 -0.81 -0.73 -0.60
C GLY A 108 0.59 -1.20 -0.22
N VAL A 109 1.63 -0.40 -0.53
CA VAL A 109 3.02 -0.66 -0.15
C VAL A 109 3.19 -0.66 1.38
N LEU A 110 2.62 0.33 2.06
CA LEU A 110 2.73 0.46 3.52
C LEU A 110 2.03 -0.68 4.26
N ILE A 111 0.89 -1.18 3.76
CA ILE A 111 0.23 -2.36 4.34
C ILE A 111 1.11 -3.62 4.18
N ARG A 112 1.84 -3.76 3.06
CA ARG A 112 2.79 -4.86 2.89
C ARG A 112 3.98 -4.74 3.84
N GLN A 113 4.44 -3.52 4.12
CA GLN A 113 5.56 -3.25 5.03
C GLN A 113 5.19 -3.45 6.51
N TYR A 114 4.06 -2.89 6.96
CA TYR A 114 3.67 -2.87 8.37
C TYR A 114 2.63 -3.94 8.77
N GLY A 115 2.20 -4.76 7.80
CA GLY A 115 1.15 -5.76 7.95
C GLY A 115 -0.26 -5.17 7.90
N ARG A 116 -1.28 -6.03 8.03
CA ARG A 116 -2.69 -5.61 7.99
C ARG A 116 -3.05 -4.84 9.27
N ARG A 117 -3.11 -3.51 9.19
CA ARG A 117 -3.52 -2.62 10.27
C ARG A 117 -4.87 -1.97 9.93
N ARG A 118 -5.79 -1.94 10.91
CA ARG A 118 -7.14 -1.39 10.71
C ARG A 118 -7.12 0.04 10.16
N LEU A 119 -6.24 0.89 10.68
CA LEU A 119 -6.12 2.29 10.24
C LEU A 119 -5.64 2.42 8.79
N LEU A 120 -4.64 1.64 8.37
CA LEU A 120 -4.14 1.67 6.99
C LEU A 120 -5.19 1.14 6.01
N CYS A 121 -5.93 0.08 6.38
CA CYS A 121 -7.04 -0.42 5.57
C CYS A 121 -8.18 0.60 5.46
N ALA A 122 -8.55 1.26 6.57
CA ALA A 122 -9.55 2.31 6.56
C ALA A 122 -9.12 3.50 5.68
N ALA A 123 -7.85 3.93 5.78
CA ALA A 123 -7.29 4.95 4.91
C ALA A 123 -7.43 4.57 3.43
N GLY A 124 -7.07 3.33 3.06
CA GLY A 124 -7.20 2.84 1.68
C GLY A 124 -8.64 2.83 1.16
N LEU A 125 -9.60 2.42 1.99
CA LEU A 125 -11.02 2.42 1.61
C LEU A 125 -11.57 3.84 1.43
N LEU A 126 -11.28 4.74 2.37
CA LEU A 126 -11.66 6.15 2.28
C LEU A 126 -11.01 6.84 1.06
N MET A 127 -9.76 6.47 0.74
CA MET A 127 -9.07 6.97 -0.46
C MET A 127 -9.81 6.56 -1.73
N ALA A 128 -10.12 5.27 -1.87
CA ALA A 128 -10.80 4.74 -3.05
C ALA A 128 -12.21 5.34 -3.22
N LEU A 129 -13.00 5.40 -2.14
CA LEU A 129 -14.33 5.99 -2.18
C LEU A 129 -14.27 7.50 -2.44
N GLY A 130 -13.33 8.21 -1.81
CA GLY A 130 -13.16 9.64 -1.99
C GLY A 130 -12.75 10.00 -3.42
N VAL A 131 -11.85 9.22 -4.05
CA VAL A 131 -11.50 9.39 -5.47
C VAL A 131 -12.73 9.22 -6.36
N LEU A 132 -13.50 8.15 -6.15
CA LEU A 132 -14.67 7.85 -6.96
C LEU A 132 -15.72 8.96 -6.87
N LEU A 133 -16.05 9.40 -5.65
CA LEU A 133 -17.06 10.43 -5.41
C LEU A 133 -16.60 11.82 -5.85
N PHE A 134 -15.35 12.21 -5.52
CA PHE A 134 -14.81 13.52 -5.84
C PHE A 134 -14.52 13.65 -7.33
N CYS A 135 -13.63 12.81 -7.87
CA CYS A 135 -13.16 12.93 -9.25
C CYS A 135 -14.28 12.52 -10.21
N GLY A 136 -14.95 11.39 -9.94
CA GLY A 136 -16.08 10.93 -10.74
C GLY A 136 -17.22 11.95 -10.78
N GLY A 137 -17.58 12.56 -9.64
CA GLY A 137 -18.59 13.61 -9.58
C GLY A 137 -18.24 14.84 -10.42
N LEU A 138 -16.98 15.30 -10.36
CA LEU A 138 -16.54 16.45 -11.16
C LEU A 138 -16.46 16.14 -12.66
N TYR A 139 -16.02 14.94 -13.06
CA TYR A 139 -16.07 14.55 -14.48
C TYR A 139 -17.50 14.50 -15.01
N LEU A 140 -18.41 13.87 -14.26
CA LEU A 140 -19.82 13.80 -14.65
C LEU A 140 -20.45 15.19 -14.71
N LEU A 141 -20.11 16.08 -13.77
CA LEU A 141 -20.54 17.48 -13.82
C LEU A 141 -20.12 18.16 -15.12
N VAL A 142 -18.86 18.04 -15.53
CA VAL A 142 -18.34 18.68 -16.75
C VAL A 142 -18.93 18.06 -18.01
N LEU A 143 -19.02 16.73 -18.07
CA LEU A 143 -19.46 16.02 -19.27
C LEU A 143 -20.98 16.08 -19.48
N THR A 144 -21.77 16.11 -18.41
CA THR A 144 -23.23 16.13 -18.49
C THR A 144 -23.83 17.53 -18.30
N GLY A 145 -23.10 18.45 -17.67
CA GLY A 145 -23.60 19.77 -17.29
C GLY A 145 -24.58 19.77 -16.11
N TYR A 146 -24.89 18.62 -15.51
CA TYR A 146 -25.86 18.53 -14.42
C TYR A 146 -25.24 18.86 -13.07
N SER A 147 -25.68 19.96 -12.45
CA SER A 147 -25.21 20.45 -11.16
C SER A 147 -25.37 19.46 -9.99
N PHE A 148 -26.26 18.47 -10.11
CA PHE A 148 -26.45 17.43 -9.09
C PHE A 148 -25.14 16.69 -8.77
N TRP A 149 -24.29 16.46 -9.79
CA TRP A 149 -23.02 15.76 -9.59
C TRP A 149 -22.03 16.52 -8.71
N ALA A 150 -22.17 17.85 -8.61
CA ALA A 150 -21.33 18.69 -7.75
C ALA A 150 -21.51 18.38 -6.27
N PHE A 151 -22.67 17.81 -5.86
CA PHE A 151 -22.93 17.44 -4.48
C PHE A 151 -22.04 16.29 -3.96
N PHE A 152 -21.57 15.40 -4.85
CA PHE A 152 -20.67 14.31 -4.46
C PHE A 152 -19.25 14.80 -4.14
N ALA A 153 -18.84 15.95 -4.69
CA ALA A 153 -17.51 16.51 -4.47
C ALA A 153 -17.22 16.80 -2.98
N PRO A 154 -18.03 17.56 -2.21
CA PRO A 154 -17.74 17.80 -0.79
C PRO A 154 -17.70 16.49 0.04
N MET A 155 -18.55 15.51 -0.28
CA MET A 155 -18.52 14.20 0.39
C MET A 155 -17.24 13.41 0.05
N GLY A 156 -16.83 13.42 -1.21
CA GLY A 156 -15.58 12.79 -1.64
C GLY A 156 -14.36 13.48 -1.04
N GLY A 157 -14.33 14.82 -1.02
CA GLY A 157 -13.24 15.61 -0.46
C GLY A 157 -13.03 15.37 1.04
N THR A 158 -14.12 15.27 1.82
CA THR A 158 -14.01 14.92 3.25
C THR A 158 -13.45 13.51 3.44
N ALA A 159 -13.89 12.53 2.65
CA ALA A 159 -13.32 11.18 2.67
C ALA A 159 -11.81 11.18 2.35
N LEU A 160 -11.37 11.96 1.37
CA LEU A 160 -9.95 12.10 1.02
C LEU A 160 -9.13 12.71 2.18
N ILE A 161 -9.64 13.76 2.83
CA ILE A 161 -9.00 14.36 4.00
C ILE A 161 -8.85 13.33 5.13
N PHE A 162 -9.93 12.63 5.49
CA PHE A 162 -9.88 11.60 6.53
C PHE A 162 -8.96 10.43 6.16
N SER A 163 -8.88 10.07 4.88
CA SER A 163 -7.95 9.05 4.40
C SER A 163 -6.50 9.41 4.73
N TRP A 164 -6.05 10.63 4.38
CA TRP A 164 -4.70 11.09 4.67
C TRP A 164 -4.42 11.18 6.18
N LEU A 165 -5.38 11.65 6.97
CA LEU A 165 -5.25 11.70 8.44
C LEU A 165 -5.10 10.30 9.04
N LEU A 166 -5.90 9.33 8.58
CA LEU A 166 -5.80 7.94 9.03
C LEU A 166 -4.51 7.27 8.57
N LEU A 167 -4.03 7.60 7.37
CA LEU A 167 -2.75 7.13 6.88
C LEU A 167 -1.61 7.61 7.79
N ALA A 168 -1.57 8.91 8.09
CA ALA A 168 -0.59 9.50 9.00
C ALA A 168 -0.63 8.84 10.40
N LEU A 169 -1.82 8.70 10.97
CA LEU A 169 -2.00 8.05 12.27
C LEU A 169 -1.61 6.57 12.25
N GLY A 170 -1.94 5.87 11.16
CA GLY A 170 -1.61 4.47 10.94
C GLY A 170 -0.10 4.22 10.89
N ILE A 171 0.64 5.08 10.18
CA ILE A 171 2.10 5.03 10.10
C ILE A 171 2.72 5.32 11.47
N TRP A 172 2.28 6.39 12.15
CA TRP A 172 2.80 6.77 13.46
C TRP A 172 2.62 5.68 14.53
N ARG A 173 1.48 4.98 14.52
CA ARG A 173 1.26 3.84 15.43
C ARG A 173 2.08 2.62 15.05
N ALA A 174 2.29 2.38 13.76
CA ALA A 174 3.06 1.24 13.29
C ALA A 174 4.55 1.34 13.65
N SER A 175 5.14 2.54 13.63
CA SER A 175 6.56 2.75 13.97
C SER A 175 6.86 2.48 15.45
N LYS A 176 5.93 2.83 16.35
CA LYS A 176 6.08 2.56 17.80
C LYS A 176 6.12 1.06 18.14
N THR A 177 5.40 0.22 17.39
CA THR A 177 5.38 -1.22 17.65
C THR A 177 6.71 -1.90 17.31
N GLN A 178 7.48 -1.38 16.35
CA GLN A 178 8.77 -1.97 15.98
C GLN A 178 9.86 -1.66 17.02
N GLY A 179 9.95 -0.41 17.49
CA GLY A 179 10.98 -0.01 18.46
C GLY A 179 10.87 -0.64 19.86
N ASN A 180 9.70 -1.16 20.25
CA ASN A 180 9.54 -1.83 21.55
C ASN A 180 9.98 -3.30 21.53
N GLY A 181 9.99 -3.94 20.36
CA GLY A 181 10.43 -5.35 20.24
C GLY A 181 11.95 -5.50 20.33
N ASP A 182 12.69 -4.49 19.85
CA ASP A 182 14.15 -4.50 19.86
C ASP A 182 14.75 -4.20 21.24
N ALA A 183 14.00 -3.55 22.14
CA ALA A 183 14.42 -3.21 23.49
C ALA A 183 14.44 -4.43 24.44
N ASP A 184 13.54 -5.40 24.24
CA ASP A 184 13.43 -6.61 25.09
C ASP A 184 14.53 -7.65 24.80
N CYS A 185 15.18 -7.60 23.63
CA CYS A 185 16.25 -8.56 23.27
C CYS A 185 17.64 -8.18 23.80
N ASN A 186 17.79 -7.04 24.50
CA ASN A 186 19.05 -6.54 25.04
C ASN A 186 19.05 -6.45 26.59
N GLY A 187 18.11 -7.11 27.26
CA GLY A 187 17.98 -7.16 28.73
C GLY A 187 18.45 -8.48 29.34
#